data_AF-V5I1I1-F1
#
_entry.id   AF-V5I1I1-F1
#
_cell.length_a   1.000
_cell.length_b   1.000
_cell.length_c   1.000
_cell.angle_alpha   90.00
_cell.angle_beta   90.00
_cell.angle_gamma   90.00
#
_symmetry.space_group_name_H-M   'P 1'
#
loop_
_entity.id
_entity.type
_entity.pdbx_description
1 polymer ?
#
loop_
_entity_poly.entity_id
_entity_poly.type
_entity_poly.pdbx_seq_one_letter_code
_entity_poly.pdbx_strand_id
1 'polypeptide(L)'
;CPLDEESFAHNNIVHLDISEGYILNHTVACGNSPNGCDFIDQASRVLDHYKQCTFHVVPCPKCQSSVLRTELVAHYKDGCSSASTTPVPIPYYINVNYDNLEITSSELKREMFKISENLSCLQTSLNQWLEEVRTLEKNTNKKLKDATLKISDHLSGLNTSVEQSRKDAREAARNTKEQLEAQSSRLSEQLVRIETQVFAAANKELKAAIEDTMEKHMQKLRKQSEELMNVTKSVSDCVLGLSGAHGFHWYFKGWEDLKKSAFDRGFKCNDSPLMYVCGYHVCLRIQLTKKEGLMVLGLFMCIHPGVNDLKLEWPFSKSYTLGVIHPKNKAKRKILKVDVSEHSDHPGLYMPRQGGNVGFGAWMLGTADKLELERKGFVNDDSLHFFLQVEP
;
A
#
# COMPACT_ATOMS: atom_id res chain seq x y z
N CYS A 1 36.24 -53.86 28.85
CA CYS A 1 36.62 -52.44 28.88
C CYS A 1 37.56 -52.27 30.08
N PRO A 2 38.30 -51.17 30.24
CA PRO A 2 39.23 -51.06 31.38
C PRO A 2 38.57 -51.07 32.77
N LEU A 3 37.24 -50.87 32.83
CA LEU A 3 36.46 -50.85 34.09
C LEU A 3 35.85 -52.20 34.45
N ASP A 4 35.54 -53.04 33.46
CA ASP A 4 34.83 -54.31 33.63
C ASP A 4 35.56 -55.52 33.00
N GLU A 5 36.71 -55.29 32.37
CA GLU A 5 37.55 -56.26 31.68
C GLU A 5 36.86 -57.03 30.51
N GLU A 6 35.64 -56.67 30.11
CA GLU A 6 34.91 -57.37 29.05
C GLU A 6 35.31 -56.98 27.61
N SER A 7 35.20 -57.89 26.65
CA SER A 7 35.45 -57.58 25.23
C SER A 7 34.28 -56.82 24.59
N PHE A 8 34.55 -55.76 23.81
CA PHE A 8 33.53 -55.03 23.04
C PHE A 8 33.89 -54.96 21.55
N ALA A 9 32.87 -55.04 20.69
CA ALA A 9 33.03 -55.00 19.24
C ALA A 9 33.22 -53.56 18.73
N HIS A 10 33.94 -53.39 17.61
CA HIS A 10 34.35 -52.07 17.09
C HIS A 10 33.17 -51.14 16.75
N ASN A 11 32.03 -51.72 16.39
CA ASN A 11 30.77 -51.03 16.11
C ASN A 11 30.03 -50.51 17.36
N ASN A 12 30.45 -50.92 18.58
CA ASN A 12 29.90 -50.42 19.83
C ASN A 12 30.70 -49.24 20.41
N ILE A 13 31.72 -48.77 19.68
CA ILE A 13 32.61 -47.68 20.10
C ILE A 13 32.11 -46.38 19.48
N VAL A 14 31.60 -45.47 20.31
CA VAL A 14 31.28 -44.10 19.90
C VAL A 14 32.55 -43.26 20.08
N HIS A 15 33.10 -42.73 18.98
CA HIS A 15 34.17 -41.74 19.06
C HIS A 15 33.59 -40.41 19.50
N LEU A 16 33.86 -40.03 20.75
CA LEU A 16 33.54 -38.71 21.28
C LEU A 16 34.75 -37.80 21.06
N ASP A 17 34.57 -36.79 20.22
CA ASP A 17 35.61 -35.79 19.93
C ASP A 17 35.57 -34.72 21.04
N ILE A 18 36.18 -35.06 22.17
CA ILE A 18 36.22 -34.21 23.36
C ILE A 18 37.48 -33.37 23.30
N SER A 19 37.35 -32.04 23.29
CA SER A 19 38.51 -31.17 23.29
C SER A 19 39.34 -31.35 24.58
N GLU A 20 40.66 -31.35 24.44
CA GLU A 20 41.59 -31.49 25.58
C GLU A 20 41.30 -30.44 26.67
N GLY A 21 40.98 -29.21 26.26
CA GLY A 21 40.56 -28.14 27.17
C GLY A 21 39.25 -28.41 27.91
N TYR A 22 38.32 -29.18 27.34
CA TYR A 22 37.11 -29.59 28.05
C TYR A 22 37.45 -30.60 29.15
N ILE A 23 38.26 -31.62 28.86
CA ILE A 23 38.66 -32.65 29.84
C ILE A 23 39.44 -32.03 31.01
N LEU A 24 40.42 -31.17 30.70
CA LEU A 24 41.31 -30.57 31.70
C LEU A 24 40.59 -29.62 32.68
N ASN A 25 39.42 -29.10 32.32
CA ASN A 25 38.61 -28.22 33.16
C ASN A 25 37.58 -28.96 34.05
N HIS A 26 37.43 -30.29 33.93
CA HIS A 26 36.47 -31.04 34.74
C HIS A 26 36.95 -31.16 36.19
N THR A 27 36.02 -30.96 37.12
CA THR A 27 36.25 -31.19 38.55
C THR A 27 36.33 -32.69 38.82
N VAL A 28 37.43 -33.14 39.42
CA VAL A 28 37.70 -34.54 39.76
C VAL A 28 38.28 -34.65 41.17
N ALA A 29 38.05 -35.78 41.83
CA ALA A 29 38.65 -36.10 43.12
C ALA A 29 39.99 -36.81 42.94
N CYS A 30 40.89 -36.68 43.93
CA CYS A 30 42.15 -37.42 43.96
C CYS A 30 41.89 -38.94 44.06
N GLY A 31 42.66 -39.74 43.31
CA GLY A 31 42.59 -41.20 43.39
C GLY A 31 42.92 -41.78 44.78
N ASN A 32 43.63 -41.02 45.63
CA ASN A 32 43.89 -41.38 47.02
C ASN A 32 42.76 -40.94 47.98
N SER A 33 41.58 -40.54 47.47
CA SER A 33 40.42 -40.18 48.31
C SER A 33 40.00 -41.30 49.29
N PRO A 34 40.01 -42.60 48.91
CA PRO A 34 39.79 -43.69 49.86
C PRO A 34 40.80 -43.76 51.00
N ASN A 35 42.02 -43.23 50.79
CA ASN A 35 43.08 -43.15 51.80
C ASN A 35 43.02 -41.87 52.64
N GLY A 36 41.98 -41.04 52.48
CA GLY A 36 41.77 -39.82 53.26
C GLY A 36 42.13 -38.50 52.57
N CYS A 37 42.46 -38.51 51.27
CA CYS A 37 42.70 -37.27 50.54
C CYS A 37 41.38 -36.56 50.18
N ASP A 38 41.25 -35.30 50.57
CA ASP A 38 40.08 -34.44 50.34
C ASP A 38 40.19 -33.54 49.10
N PHE A 39 41.23 -33.73 48.28
CA PHE A 39 41.46 -32.93 47.09
C PHE A 39 40.38 -33.16 46.02
N ILE A 40 39.68 -32.08 45.65
CA ILE A 40 38.70 -32.00 44.58
C ILE A 40 38.94 -30.68 43.80
N ASP A 41 39.46 -30.76 42.58
CA ASP A 41 39.72 -29.59 41.70
C ASP A 41 39.76 -30.03 40.22
N GLN A 42 40.09 -29.12 39.30
CA GLN A 42 40.21 -29.37 37.87
C GLN A 42 41.23 -30.46 37.55
N ALA A 43 40.93 -31.30 36.55
CA ALA A 43 41.79 -32.39 36.09
C ALA A 43 43.21 -31.93 35.72
N SER A 44 43.35 -30.71 35.18
CA SER A 44 44.65 -30.07 34.90
C SER A 44 45.58 -29.98 36.11
N ARG A 45 45.03 -29.87 37.32
CA ARG A 45 45.79 -29.68 38.58
C ARG A 45 46.05 -30.97 39.33
N VAL A 46 45.41 -32.07 38.94
CA VAL A 46 45.55 -33.37 39.61
C VAL A 46 46.98 -33.88 39.55
N LEU A 47 47.69 -33.70 38.43
CA LEU A 47 49.06 -34.20 38.29
C LEU A 47 50.03 -33.50 39.27
N ASP A 48 49.87 -32.19 39.45
CA ASP A 48 50.69 -31.41 40.37
C ASP A 48 50.36 -31.72 41.83
N HIS A 49 49.08 -31.94 42.13
CA HIS A 49 48.64 -32.45 43.42
C HIS A 49 49.19 -33.86 43.71
N TYR A 50 49.09 -34.80 42.75
CA TYR A 50 49.45 -36.21 42.94
C TYR A 50 50.92 -36.39 43.37
N LYS A 51 51.83 -35.61 42.77
CA LYS A 51 53.25 -35.58 43.15
C LYS A 51 53.47 -35.24 44.63
N GLN A 52 52.57 -34.44 45.20
CA GLN A 52 52.67 -33.90 46.56
C GLN A 52 51.67 -34.53 47.53
N CYS A 53 50.78 -35.42 47.07
CA CYS A 53 49.72 -36.01 47.87
C CYS A 53 50.32 -36.80 49.05
N THR A 54 49.98 -36.41 50.26
CA THR A 54 50.53 -36.99 51.49
C THR A 54 49.89 -38.34 51.82
N PHE A 55 48.68 -38.58 51.34
CA PHE A 55 47.93 -39.85 51.44
C PHE A 55 48.29 -40.86 50.33
N HIS A 56 49.33 -40.57 49.54
CA HIS A 56 49.82 -41.50 48.54
C HIS A 56 50.55 -42.67 49.19
N VAL A 57 50.23 -43.89 48.74
CA VAL A 57 50.86 -45.13 49.22
C VAL A 57 52.22 -45.32 48.53
N VAL A 58 53.28 -45.49 49.32
CA VAL A 58 54.66 -45.70 48.84
C VAL A 58 55.28 -46.94 49.50
N PRO A 59 56.17 -47.67 48.82
CA PRO A 59 56.92 -48.77 49.45
C PRO A 59 58.00 -48.23 50.38
N CYS A 60 58.14 -48.82 51.57
CA CYS A 60 59.21 -48.50 52.51
C CYS A 60 60.58 -48.96 51.94
N PRO A 61 61.58 -48.07 51.78
CA PRO A 61 62.89 -48.45 51.23
C PRO A 61 63.66 -49.52 52.02
N LYS A 62 63.33 -49.73 53.31
CA LYS A 62 64.04 -50.70 54.18
C LYS A 62 63.43 -52.10 54.16
N CYS A 63 62.09 -52.21 54.14
CA CYS A 63 61.39 -53.50 54.25
C CYS A 63 60.39 -53.77 53.11
N GLN A 64 60.22 -52.82 52.19
CA GLN A 64 59.32 -52.85 51.04
C GLN A 64 57.81 -52.92 51.35
N SER A 65 57.40 -52.76 52.61
CA SER A 65 55.98 -52.69 52.96
C SER A 65 55.32 -51.40 52.42
N SER A 66 54.07 -51.50 51.97
CA SER A 66 53.28 -50.35 51.49
C SER A 66 52.79 -49.52 52.68
N VAL A 67 53.17 -48.25 52.73
CA VAL A 67 52.80 -47.30 53.80
C VAL A 67 52.36 -45.97 53.22
N LEU A 68 51.50 -45.22 53.92
CA LEU A 68 51.16 -43.86 53.50
C LEU A 68 52.39 -42.95 53.62
N ARG A 69 52.56 -42.03 52.67
CA ARG A 69 53.68 -41.08 52.67
C ARG A 69 53.72 -40.24 53.97
N THR A 70 52.57 -39.91 54.55
CA THR A 70 52.45 -39.29 55.89
C THR A 70 53.02 -40.17 57.01
N GLU A 71 52.78 -41.47 56.95
CA GLU A 71 53.07 -42.43 58.03
C GLU A 71 54.45 -43.07 57.90
N LEU A 72 55.15 -42.85 56.79
CA LEU A 72 56.47 -43.41 56.53
C LEU A 72 57.45 -43.13 57.68
N VAL A 73 57.46 -41.91 58.22
CA VAL A 73 58.33 -41.55 59.36
C VAL A 73 57.95 -42.27 60.64
N ALA A 74 56.65 -42.46 60.89
CA ALA A 74 56.17 -43.24 62.04
C ALA A 74 56.58 -44.71 61.90
N HIS A 75 56.41 -45.30 60.71
CA HIS A 75 56.86 -46.66 60.41
C HIS A 75 58.36 -46.89 60.67
N TYR A 76 59.21 -45.90 60.39
CA TYR A 76 60.64 -45.97 60.73
C TYR A 76 60.89 -45.94 62.25
N LYS A 77 60.14 -45.12 62.99
CA LYS A 77 60.26 -45.00 64.45
C LYS A 77 59.76 -46.25 65.18
N ASP A 78 58.76 -46.92 64.62
CA ASP A 78 58.11 -48.07 65.23
C ASP A 78 58.85 -49.42 64.99
N GLY A 79 60.05 -49.39 64.40
CA GLY A 79 60.98 -50.54 64.40
C GLY A 79 61.07 -51.31 63.08
N CYS A 80 61.26 -50.63 61.94
CA CYS A 80 61.51 -51.25 60.64
C CYS A 80 62.82 -52.11 60.61
N SER A 81 62.71 -53.45 60.62
CA SER A 81 63.85 -54.39 60.72
C SER A 81 64.03 -55.31 59.49
N SER A 82 65.29 -55.49 59.05
CA SER A 82 65.74 -56.41 57.98
C SER A 82 66.88 -57.30 58.50
N ALA A 83 66.64 -58.60 58.73
CA ALA A 83 67.59 -59.59 59.30
C ALA A 83 68.37 -60.36 58.20
N SER A 84 69.57 -60.95 58.33
CA SER A 84 70.60 -61.16 59.39
C SER A 84 71.80 -61.93 58.76
N THR A 85 73.09 -61.67 59.09
CA THR A 85 74.16 -62.72 59.17
C THR A 85 75.45 -62.25 59.87
N THR A 86 76.10 -63.16 60.59
CA THR A 86 77.36 -63.06 61.39
C THR A 86 78.62 -63.51 60.62
N PRO A 87 79.85 -63.06 60.99
CA PRO A 87 81.09 -63.33 60.23
C PRO A 87 82.17 -64.19 60.95
N VAL A 88 83.03 -64.89 60.19
CA VAL A 88 84.32 -65.46 60.65
C VAL A 88 85.43 -65.27 59.59
N PRO A 89 86.69 -64.92 59.95
CA PRO A 89 87.80 -64.65 59.02
C PRO A 89 88.88 -65.75 58.94
N ILE A 90 89.66 -65.70 57.85
CA ILE A 90 90.76 -66.59 57.41
C ILE A 90 92.13 -66.13 57.97
N PRO A 91 93.11 -67.03 58.17
CA PRO A 91 94.52 -66.63 58.17
C PRO A 91 95.44 -67.41 57.20
N TYR A 92 96.34 -66.62 56.62
CA TYR A 92 97.54 -66.88 55.80
C TYR A 92 98.61 -67.81 56.44
N TYR A 93 99.47 -68.47 55.63
CA TYR A 93 100.85 -68.02 55.23
C TYR A 93 101.74 -69.16 54.62
N ILE A 94 102.80 -68.73 53.91
CA ILE A 94 104.17 -69.28 53.68
C ILE A 94 104.54 -70.01 52.34
N ASN A 95 105.63 -69.45 51.75
CA ASN A 95 106.84 -70.08 51.18
C ASN A 95 107.03 -70.06 49.65
N VAL A 96 108.04 -69.32 49.18
CA VAL A 96 108.33 -69.12 47.75
C VAL A 96 109.46 -70.06 47.32
N ASN A 97 109.13 -70.99 46.42
CA ASN A 97 110.06 -71.84 45.68
C ASN A 97 110.41 -71.13 44.35
N TYR A 98 111.68 -70.80 44.13
CA TYR A 98 112.14 -69.99 43.00
C TYR A 98 111.89 -70.64 41.62
N ASP A 99 111.87 -71.97 41.51
CA ASP A 99 111.64 -72.66 40.22
C ASP A 99 110.16 -72.62 39.76
N ASN A 100 109.21 -72.71 40.70
CA ASN A 100 107.79 -72.51 40.41
C ASN A 100 107.47 -71.05 40.06
N LEU A 101 108.23 -70.10 40.63
CA LEU A 101 108.11 -68.68 40.33
C LEU A 101 108.57 -68.36 38.89
N GLU A 102 109.59 -69.05 38.38
CA GLU A 102 110.08 -68.84 37.02
C GLU A 102 109.14 -69.43 35.94
N ILE A 103 108.54 -70.60 36.22
CA ILE A 103 107.50 -71.19 35.35
C ILE A 103 106.27 -70.26 35.31
N THR A 104 105.73 -69.87 36.47
CA THR A 104 104.57 -68.96 36.54
C THR A 104 104.87 -67.59 35.93
N SER A 105 106.08 -67.05 36.10
CA SER A 105 106.53 -65.83 35.43
C SER A 105 106.55 -65.97 33.90
N SER A 106 107.01 -67.12 33.39
CA SER A 106 107.03 -67.39 31.95
C SER A 106 105.64 -67.55 31.35
N GLU A 107 104.72 -68.19 32.07
CA GLU A 107 103.31 -68.29 31.66
C GLU A 107 102.59 -66.95 31.69
N LEU A 108 102.82 -66.15 32.74
CA LEU A 108 102.26 -64.81 32.87
C LEU A 108 102.76 -63.90 31.76
N LYS A 109 104.05 -63.99 31.37
CA LYS A 109 104.59 -63.30 30.19
C LYS A 109 103.87 -63.73 28.91
N ARG A 110 103.65 -65.04 28.69
CA ARG A 110 102.94 -65.56 27.52
C ARG A 110 101.49 -65.05 27.43
N GLU A 111 100.76 -65.07 28.54
CA GLU A 111 99.39 -64.53 28.58
C GLU A 111 99.38 -63.01 28.41
N MET A 112 100.36 -62.29 28.97
CA MET A 112 100.51 -60.85 28.76
C MET A 112 100.78 -60.51 27.28
N PHE A 113 101.55 -61.35 26.56
CA PHE A 113 101.71 -61.22 25.11
C PHE A 113 100.40 -61.41 24.35
N LYS A 114 99.61 -62.45 24.68
CA LYS A 114 98.28 -62.66 24.06
C LYS A 114 97.32 -61.51 24.32
N ILE A 115 97.30 -60.97 25.55
CA ILE A 115 96.48 -59.81 25.89
C ILE A 115 96.91 -58.60 25.07
N SER A 116 98.22 -58.36 24.93
CA SER A 116 98.76 -57.26 24.12
C SER A 116 98.39 -57.39 22.64
N GLU A 117 98.44 -58.60 22.10
CA GLU A 117 98.01 -58.90 20.72
C GLU A 117 96.51 -58.67 20.54
N ASN A 118 95.68 -59.19 21.46
CA ASN A 118 94.23 -58.95 21.45
C ASN A 118 93.88 -57.46 21.57
N LEU A 119 94.56 -56.71 22.45
CA LEU A 119 94.40 -55.27 22.58
C LEU A 119 94.77 -54.56 21.28
N SER A 120 95.83 -55.00 20.60
CA SER A 120 96.23 -54.45 19.31
C SER A 120 95.18 -54.72 18.23
N CYS A 121 94.64 -55.94 18.14
CA CYS A 121 93.55 -56.29 17.23
C CYS A 121 92.27 -55.48 17.51
N LEU A 122 91.90 -55.31 18.78
CA LEU A 122 90.75 -54.50 19.19
C LEU A 122 90.96 -53.03 18.84
N GLN A 123 92.16 -52.48 19.07
CA GLN A 123 92.49 -51.11 18.70
C GLN A 123 92.36 -50.88 17.19
N THR A 124 92.85 -51.81 16.37
CA THR A 124 92.71 -51.74 14.91
C THR A 124 91.24 -51.82 14.50
N SER A 125 90.47 -52.73 15.09
CA SER A 125 89.03 -52.89 14.80
C SER A 125 88.22 -51.64 15.19
N LEU A 126 88.53 -51.04 16.35
CA LEU A 126 87.89 -49.81 16.82
C LEU A 126 88.21 -48.63 15.89
N ASN A 127 89.47 -48.50 15.47
CA ASN A 127 89.88 -47.48 14.51
C ASN A 127 89.17 -47.66 13.15
N GLN A 128 89.00 -48.91 12.69
CA GLN A 128 88.28 -49.20 11.46
C GLN A 128 86.79 -48.84 11.58
N TRP A 129 86.15 -49.22 12.69
CA TRP A 129 84.75 -48.87 12.96
C TRP A 129 84.54 -47.35 13.05
N LEU A 130 85.48 -46.61 13.66
CA LEU A 130 85.45 -45.16 13.70
C LEU A 130 85.45 -44.54 12.30
N GLU A 131 86.24 -45.07 11.36
CA GLU A 131 86.24 -44.58 9.98
C GLU A 131 84.99 -44.99 9.19
N GLU A 132 84.43 -46.18 9.44
CA GLU A 132 83.14 -46.57 8.87
C GLU A 132 82.00 -45.64 9.32
N VAL A 133 81.96 -45.28 10.60
CA VAL A 133 80.98 -44.32 11.13
C VAL A 133 81.18 -42.93 10.52
N ARG A 134 82.43 -42.44 10.43
CA ARG A 134 82.74 -41.14 9.79
C ARG A 134 82.34 -41.11 8.32
N THR A 135 82.55 -42.19 7.58
CA THR A 135 82.16 -42.27 6.17
C THR A 135 80.65 -42.34 6.01
N LEU A 136 79.96 -43.10 6.86
CA LEU A 136 78.50 -43.14 6.90
C LEU A 136 77.91 -41.76 7.19
N GLU A 137 78.40 -41.07 8.22
CA GLU A 137 77.97 -39.71 8.60
C GLU A 137 78.15 -38.72 7.44
N LYS A 138 79.31 -38.74 6.76
CA LYS A 138 79.55 -37.89 5.58
C LYS A 138 78.56 -38.19 4.45
N ASN A 139 78.30 -39.47 4.19
CA ASN A 139 77.38 -39.90 3.14
C ASN A 139 75.91 -39.52 3.46
N THR A 140 75.48 -39.67 4.72
CA THR A 140 74.12 -39.29 5.14
C THR A 140 73.95 -37.78 5.13
N ASN A 141 74.92 -37.00 5.61
CA ASN A 141 74.87 -35.55 5.56
C ASN A 141 74.84 -35.02 4.12
N LYS A 142 75.59 -35.64 3.20
CA LYS A 142 75.52 -35.30 1.78
C LYS A 142 74.13 -35.57 1.20
N LYS A 143 73.57 -36.77 1.43
CA LYS A 143 72.21 -37.12 0.98
C LYS A 143 71.14 -36.19 1.55
N LEU A 144 71.25 -35.84 2.83
CA LEU A 144 70.33 -34.93 3.50
C LEU A 144 70.42 -33.53 2.89
N LYS A 145 71.62 -33.00 2.65
CA LYS A 145 71.83 -31.71 2.00
C LYS A 145 71.24 -31.68 0.59
N ASP A 146 71.47 -32.73 -0.20
CA ASP A 146 70.95 -32.84 -1.56
C ASP A 146 69.40 -32.92 -1.56
N ALA A 147 68.81 -33.64 -0.61
CA ALA A 147 67.35 -33.71 -0.45
C ALA A 147 66.76 -32.34 -0.04
N THR A 148 67.39 -31.64 0.91
CA THR A 148 66.98 -30.30 1.34
C THR A 148 67.02 -29.30 0.20
N LEU A 149 68.07 -29.33 -0.64
CA LEU A 149 68.16 -28.47 -1.82
C LEU A 149 67.03 -28.75 -2.81
N LYS A 150 66.76 -30.02 -3.13
CA LYS A 150 65.65 -30.40 -4.00
C LYS A 150 64.30 -29.93 -3.46
N ILE A 151 64.04 -30.13 -2.16
CA ILE A 151 62.80 -29.66 -1.53
C ILE A 151 62.68 -28.14 -1.64
N SER A 152 63.78 -27.41 -1.40
CA SER A 152 63.81 -25.94 -1.55
C SER A 152 63.48 -25.51 -2.99
N ASP A 153 64.04 -26.18 -3.99
CA ASP A 153 63.76 -25.89 -5.40
C ASP A 153 62.30 -26.18 -5.76
N HIS A 154 61.75 -27.31 -5.30
CA HIS A 154 60.34 -27.64 -5.49
C HIS A 154 59.40 -26.63 -4.81
N LEU A 155 59.71 -26.19 -3.59
CA LEU A 155 58.93 -25.18 -2.88
C LEU A 155 58.97 -23.82 -3.57
N SER A 156 60.14 -23.43 -4.12
CA SER A 156 60.27 -22.22 -4.92
C SER A 156 59.43 -22.30 -6.21
N GLY A 157 59.50 -23.43 -6.92
CA GLY A 157 58.67 -23.69 -8.11
C GLY A 157 57.17 -23.69 -7.79
N LEU A 158 56.76 -24.28 -6.67
CA LEU A 158 55.36 -24.28 -6.24
C LEU A 158 54.90 -22.86 -5.89
N ASN A 159 55.69 -22.08 -5.14
CA ASN A 159 55.35 -20.71 -4.80
C ASN A 159 55.17 -19.83 -6.04
N THR A 160 56.07 -19.94 -7.02
CA THR A 160 55.93 -19.20 -8.29
C THR A 160 54.68 -19.60 -9.07
N SER A 161 54.34 -20.90 -9.13
CA SER A 161 53.12 -21.39 -9.76
C SER A 161 51.84 -20.92 -9.06
N VAL A 162 51.82 -20.95 -7.73
CA VAL A 162 50.69 -20.44 -6.91
C VAL A 162 50.50 -18.94 -7.11
N GLU A 163 51.59 -18.18 -7.12
CA GLU A 163 51.55 -16.74 -7.36
C GLU A 163 51.04 -16.39 -8.75
N GLN A 164 51.42 -17.16 -9.77
CA GLN A 164 50.90 -16.98 -11.13
C GLN A 164 49.41 -17.32 -11.20
N SER A 165 49.01 -18.46 -10.64
CA SER A 165 47.59 -18.87 -10.59
C SER A 165 46.72 -17.83 -9.88
N ARG A 166 47.24 -17.22 -8.82
CA ARG A 166 46.57 -16.13 -8.08
C ARG A 166 46.42 -14.87 -8.95
N LYS A 167 47.41 -14.53 -9.77
CA LYS A 167 47.33 -13.40 -10.72
C LYS A 167 46.28 -13.69 -11.79
N ASP A 168 46.31 -14.88 -12.37
CA ASP A 168 45.36 -15.29 -13.42
C ASP A 168 43.92 -15.30 -12.89
N ALA A 169 43.70 -15.77 -11.66
CA ALA A 169 42.40 -15.73 -11.00
C ALA A 169 41.90 -14.29 -10.77
N ARG A 170 42.78 -13.37 -10.37
CA ARG A 170 42.43 -11.94 -10.22
C ARG A 170 42.10 -11.30 -11.56
N GLU A 171 42.82 -11.65 -12.62
CA GLU A 171 42.58 -11.17 -13.97
C GLU A 171 41.20 -11.63 -14.48
N ALA A 172 40.91 -12.93 -14.35
CA ALA A 172 39.62 -13.50 -14.71
C ALA A 172 38.47 -12.86 -13.91
N ALA A 173 38.65 -12.64 -12.61
CA ALA A 173 37.66 -11.98 -11.77
C ALA A 173 37.39 -10.52 -12.21
N ARG A 174 38.43 -9.79 -12.64
CA ARG A 174 38.26 -8.43 -13.16
C ARG A 174 37.52 -8.42 -14.49
N ASN A 175 37.90 -9.29 -15.42
CA ASN A 175 37.26 -9.38 -16.74
C ASN A 175 35.78 -9.75 -16.62
N THR A 176 35.44 -10.70 -15.75
CA THR A 176 34.04 -11.06 -15.49
C THR A 176 33.25 -9.93 -14.84
N LYS A 177 33.86 -9.19 -13.90
CA LYS A 177 33.24 -7.99 -13.30
C LYS A 177 32.95 -6.92 -14.36
N GLU A 178 33.93 -6.57 -15.19
CA GLU A 178 33.78 -5.58 -16.26
C GLU A 178 32.71 -6.00 -17.28
N GLN A 179 32.67 -7.29 -17.63
CA GLN A 179 31.62 -7.84 -18.49
C GLN A 179 30.23 -7.72 -17.86
N LEU A 180 30.09 -8.02 -16.56
CA LEU A 180 28.83 -7.91 -15.83
C LEU A 180 28.35 -6.45 -15.75
N GLU A 181 29.26 -5.52 -15.47
CA GLU A 181 28.98 -4.07 -15.44
C GLU A 181 28.53 -3.56 -16.82
N ALA A 182 29.21 -3.99 -17.89
CA ALA A 182 28.82 -3.65 -19.26
C ALA A 182 27.43 -4.23 -19.63
N GLN A 183 27.13 -5.46 -19.23
CA GLN A 183 25.80 -6.05 -19.44
C GLN A 183 24.71 -5.32 -18.65
N SER A 184 24.98 -4.98 -17.39
CA SER A 184 24.06 -4.22 -16.54
C SER A 184 23.74 -2.84 -17.13
N SER A 185 24.75 -2.13 -17.62
CA SER A 185 24.55 -0.83 -18.30
C SER A 185 23.70 -0.97 -19.56
N ARG A 186 23.97 -1.98 -20.40
CA ARG A 186 23.16 -2.24 -21.61
C ARG A 186 21.70 -2.57 -21.30
N LEU A 187 21.46 -3.40 -20.28
CA LEU A 187 20.09 -3.73 -19.84
C LEU A 187 19.36 -2.50 -19.29
N SER A 188 20.05 -1.66 -18.52
CA SER A 188 19.50 -0.41 -17.99
C SER A 188 19.09 0.55 -19.11
N GLU A 189 19.94 0.72 -20.13
CA GLU A 189 19.61 1.53 -21.32
C GLU A 189 18.41 0.97 -22.09
N GLN A 190 18.33 -0.36 -22.24
CA GLN A 190 17.19 -1.00 -22.89
C GLN A 190 15.89 -0.79 -22.10
N LEU A 191 15.94 -0.88 -20.77
CA LEU A 191 14.79 -0.67 -19.91
C LEU A 191 14.23 0.75 -20.07
N VAL A 192 15.11 1.76 -20.03
CA VAL A 192 14.71 3.18 -20.23
C VAL A 192 14.09 3.39 -21.62
N ARG A 193 14.64 2.76 -22.66
CA ARG A 193 14.07 2.83 -24.02
C ARG A 193 12.68 2.19 -24.09
N ILE A 194 12.51 1.02 -23.48
CA ILE A 194 11.21 0.32 -23.44
C ILE A 194 10.19 1.15 -22.66
N GLU A 195 10.52 1.64 -21.47
CA GLU A 195 9.65 2.52 -20.69
C GLU A 195 9.23 3.72 -21.54
N THR A 196 10.19 4.44 -22.12
CA THR A 196 9.90 5.62 -22.94
C THR A 196 8.96 5.28 -24.11
N GLN A 197 9.20 4.18 -24.81
CA GLN A 197 8.37 3.76 -25.94
C GLN A 197 6.98 3.32 -25.53
N VAL A 198 6.85 2.51 -24.47
CA VAL A 198 5.58 2.02 -23.96
C VAL A 198 4.73 3.17 -23.43
N PHE A 199 5.31 4.07 -22.63
CA PHE A 199 4.60 5.25 -22.14
C PHE A 199 4.19 6.19 -23.28
N ALA A 200 5.06 6.41 -24.28
CA ALA A 200 4.71 7.24 -25.43
C ALA A 200 3.55 6.64 -26.26
N ALA A 201 3.57 5.32 -26.47
CA ALA A 201 2.50 4.62 -27.18
C ALA A 201 1.17 4.69 -26.39
N ALA A 202 1.20 4.37 -25.10
CA ALA A 202 0.03 4.42 -24.23
C ALA A 202 -0.56 5.84 -24.15
N ASN A 203 0.29 6.87 -24.01
CA ASN A 203 -0.16 8.26 -23.99
C ASN A 203 -0.77 8.69 -25.33
N LYS A 204 -0.23 8.22 -26.46
CA LYS A 204 -0.80 8.49 -27.79
C LYS A 204 -2.18 7.85 -27.94
N GLU A 205 -2.33 6.60 -27.53
CA GLU A 205 -3.62 5.88 -27.55
C GLU A 205 -4.65 6.54 -26.62
N LEU A 206 -4.26 6.86 -25.39
CA LEU A 206 -5.11 7.55 -24.43
C LEU A 206 -5.57 8.91 -24.96
N LYS A 207 -4.65 9.70 -25.53
CA LYS A 207 -4.97 11.00 -26.13
C LYS A 207 -5.99 10.84 -27.26
N ALA A 208 -5.79 9.89 -28.17
CA ALA A 208 -6.73 9.64 -29.27
C ALA A 208 -8.12 9.22 -28.76
N ALA A 209 -8.18 8.37 -27.72
CA ALA A 209 -9.44 7.95 -27.11
C ALA A 209 -10.21 9.11 -26.43
N ILE A 210 -9.47 10.02 -25.77
CA ILE A 210 -10.05 11.25 -25.19
C ILE A 210 -10.61 12.14 -26.29
N GLU A 211 -9.84 12.38 -27.36
CA GLU A 211 -10.27 13.22 -28.49
C GLU A 211 -11.54 12.66 -29.17
N ASP A 212 -11.60 11.34 -29.43
CA ASP A 212 -12.78 10.67 -29.99
C ASP A 212 -14.01 10.80 -29.06
N THR A 213 -13.81 10.62 -27.75
CA THR A 213 -14.88 10.78 -26.76
C THR A 213 -15.39 12.23 -26.70
N MET A 214 -14.48 13.21 -26.75
CA MET A 214 -14.82 14.63 -26.77
C MET A 214 -15.62 15.00 -28.01
N GLU A 215 -15.23 14.52 -29.19
CA GLU A 215 -15.96 14.77 -30.44
C GLU A 215 -17.38 14.17 -30.38
N LYS A 216 -17.52 12.93 -29.89
CA LYS A 216 -18.83 12.28 -29.67
C LYS A 216 -19.72 13.10 -28.73
N HIS A 217 -19.17 13.59 -27.62
CA HIS A 217 -19.92 14.44 -26.68
C HIS A 217 -20.29 15.78 -27.30
N MET A 218 -19.39 16.43 -28.05
CA MET A 218 -19.70 17.69 -28.74
C MET A 218 -20.80 17.52 -29.77
N GLN A 219 -20.79 16.45 -30.56
CA GLN A 219 -21.86 16.16 -31.52
C GLN A 219 -23.21 15.93 -30.82
N LYS A 220 -23.22 15.19 -29.71
CA LYS A 220 -24.42 15.00 -28.89
C LYS A 220 -24.95 16.32 -28.35
N LEU A 221 -24.06 17.18 -27.83
CA LEU A 221 -24.42 18.49 -27.30
C LEU A 221 -24.98 19.41 -28.40
N ARG A 222 -24.38 19.41 -29.60
CA ARG A 222 -24.89 20.14 -30.77
C ARG A 222 -26.32 19.71 -31.10
N LYS A 223 -26.57 18.40 -31.19
CA LYS A 223 -27.91 17.86 -31.45
C LYS A 223 -28.92 18.28 -30.38
N GLN A 224 -28.55 18.18 -29.10
CA GLN A 224 -29.41 18.62 -27.99
C GLN A 224 -29.70 20.13 -28.03
N SER A 225 -28.72 20.95 -28.44
CA SER A 225 -28.88 22.39 -28.63
C SER A 225 -29.87 22.71 -29.74
N GLU A 226 -29.78 22.02 -30.89
CA GLU A 226 -30.72 22.16 -31.99
C GLU A 226 -32.16 21.78 -31.59
N GLU A 227 -32.32 20.66 -30.86
CA GLU A 227 -33.60 20.24 -30.30
C GLU A 227 -34.18 21.31 -29.36
N LEU A 228 -33.36 21.86 -28.44
CA LEU A 228 -33.77 22.91 -27.52
C LEU A 228 -34.18 24.20 -28.24
N MET A 229 -33.46 24.60 -29.29
CA MET A 229 -33.80 25.75 -30.12
C MET A 229 -35.15 25.56 -30.82
N ASN A 230 -35.40 24.38 -31.36
CA ASN A 230 -36.68 24.06 -32.01
C ASN A 230 -37.86 24.11 -31.02
N VAL A 231 -37.69 23.55 -29.82
CA VAL A 231 -38.71 23.61 -28.75
C VAL A 231 -38.95 25.07 -28.33
N THR A 232 -37.90 25.85 -28.14
CA THR A 232 -37.99 27.26 -27.74
C THR A 232 -38.77 28.08 -28.78
N LYS A 233 -38.49 27.87 -30.07
CA LYS A 233 -39.23 28.50 -31.16
C LYS A 233 -40.71 28.12 -31.15
N SER A 234 -41.02 26.84 -31.01
CA SER A 234 -42.41 26.36 -30.93
C SER A 234 -43.18 27.00 -29.76
N VAL A 235 -42.55 27.14 -28.60
CA VAL A 235 -43.16 27.80 -27.44
C VAL A 235 -43.41 29.28 -27.72
N SER A 236 -42.44 29.97 -28.34
CA SER A 236 -42.58 31.37 -28.73
C SER A 236 -43.75 31.57 -29.70
N ASP A 237 -43.88 30.70 -30.71
CA ASP A 237 -44.98 30.76 -31.68
C ASP A 237 -46.34 30.53 -31.01
N CYS A 238 -46.43 29.61 -30.04
CA CYS A 238 -47.65 29.42 -29.23
C CYS A 238 -48.01 30.66 -28.41
N VAL A 239 -47.03 31.34 -27.81
CA VAL A 239 -47.25 32.56 -27.03
C VAL A 239 -47.73 33.71 -27.93
N LEU A 240 -47.17 33.84 -29.14
CA LEU A 240 -47.59 34.85 -30.13
C LEU A 240 -49.00 34.58 -30.70
N GLY A 241 -49.39 33.30 -30.84
CA GLY A 241 -50.77 32.94 -31.20
C GLY A 241 -51.80 33.31 -30.13
N LEU A 242 -51.37 33.48 -28.87
CA LEU A 242 -52.19 33.88 -27.74
C LEU A 242 -52.20 35.41 -27.50
N SER A 243 -51.32 36.18 -28.15
CA SER A 243 -51.37 37.65 -28.11
C SER A 243 -52.55 38.20 -28.91
N GLY A 244 -53.71 38.20 -28.24
CA GLY A 244 -54.71 39.27 -28.21
C GLY A 244 -55.48 39.53 -29.49
N ALA A 245 -56.64 38.86 -29.64
CA ALA A 245 -57.69 39.41 -30.48
C ALA A 245 -57.98 40.86 -30.03
N HIS A 246 -57.97 41.82 -30.97
CA HIS A 246 -58.34 43.21 -30.71
C HIS A 246 -59.84 43.39 -30.44
N GLY A 247 -60.63 42.31 -30.49
CA GLY A 247 -62.06 42.34 -30.28
C GLY A 247 -62.58 41.06 -29.64
N PHE A 248 -63.72 41.21 -28.97
CA PHE A 248 -64.39 40.17 -28.22
C PHE A 248 -65.88 40.19 -28.56
N HIS A 249 -66.43 39.05 -28.94
CA HIS A 249 -67.83 38.89 -29.31
C HIS A 249 -68.54 37.97 -28.33
N TRP A 250 -69.71 38.40 -27.84
CA TRP A 250 -70.50 37.64 -26.89
C TRP A 250 -71.95 37.53 -27.36
N TYR A 251 -72.43 36.29 -27.53
CA TYR A 251 -73.83 36.00 -27.81
C TYR A 251 -74.54 35.72 -26.48
N PHE A 252 -75.14 36.76 -25.90
CA PHE A 252 -75.93 36.64 -24.69
C PHE A 252 -77.24 35.89 -24.99
N LYS A 253 -77.64 34.95 -24.12
CA LYS A 253 -78.94 34.26 -24.14
C LYS A 253 -79.68 34.52 -22.83
N GLY A 254 -81.01 34.51 -22.85
CA GLY A 254 -81.82 34.86 -21.67
C GLY A 254 -82.25 36.33 -21.66
N TRP A 255 -82.52 36.91 -22.83
CA TRP A 255 -82.93 38.30 -22.96
C TRP A 255 -84.27 38.61 -22.28
N GLU A 256 -85.26 37.75 -22.44
CA GLU A 256 -86.56 37.85 -21.79
C GLU A 256 -86.44 37.74 -20.26
N ASP A 257 -85.64 36.79 -19.78
CA ASP A 257 -85.40 36.59 -18.35
C ASP A 257 -84.67 37.79 -17.71
N LEU A 258 -83.72 38.38 -18.44
CA LEU A 258 -83.03 39.61 -18.03
C LEU A 258 -84.02 40.76 -17.87
N LYS A 259 -84.89 40.97 -18.87
CA LYS A 259 -85.91 42.03 -18.84
C LYS A 259 -86.90 41.83 -17.70
N LYS A 260 -87.45 40.61 -17.56
CA LYS A 260 -88.41 40.28 -16.49
C LYS A 260 -87.78 40.51 -15.12
N SER A 261 -86.57 40.00 -14.92
CA SER A 261 -85.80 40.20 -13.70
C SER A 261 -85.55 41.67 -13.37
N ALA A 262 -85.18 42.48 -14.38
CA ALA A 262 -84.95 43.90 -14.20
C ALA A 262 -86.24 44.68 -13.95
N PHE A 263 -87.37 44.24 -14.53
CA PHE A 263 -88.69 44.80 -14.27
C PHE A 263 -89.15 44.58 -12.84
N ASP A 264 -89.01 43.35 -12.35
CA ASP A 264 -89.47 42.95 -11.02
C ASP A 264 -88.58 43.54 -9.91
N ARG A 265 -87.25 43.49 -10.08
CA ARG A 265 -86.28 43.92 -9.05
C ARG A 265 -85.73 45.33 -9.25
N GLY A 266 -86.13 46.02 -10.31
CA GLY A 266 -85.61 47.33 -10.70
C GLY A 266 -84.23 47.32 -11.36
N PHE A 267 -83.49 46.23 -11.26
CA PHE A 267 -82.15 46.09 -11.84
C PHE A 267 -81.79 44.62 -12.09
N LYS A 268 -81.07 44.35 -13.19
CA LYS A 268 -80.37 43.08 -13.40
C LYS A 268 -79.15 43.28 -14.29
N CYS A 269 -78.05 42.61 -13.96
CA CYS A 269 -76.88 42.48 -14.82
C CYS A 269 -76.49 41.03 -15.05
N ASN A 270 -75.80 40.80 -16.18
CA ASN A 270 -75.18 39.54 -16.56
C ASN A 270 -73.81 39.84 -17.16
N ASP A 271 -72.85 38.96 -16.88
CA ASP A 271 -71.48 39.08 -17.38
C ASP A 271 -71.20 38.00 -18.42
N SER A 272 -70.38 38.33 -19.40
CA SER A 272 -69.84 37.36 -20.35
C SER A 272 -68.79 36.46 -19.68
N PRO A 273 -68.39 35.35 -20.33
CA PRO A 273 -67.11 34.73 -20.02
C PRO A 273 -65.96 35.73 -20.11
N LEU A 274 -64.91 35.47 -19.34
CA LEU A 274 -63.69 36.26 -19.36
C LEU A 274 -62.85 35.96 -20.60
N MET A 275 -62.20 36.98 -21.15
CA MET A 275 -61.33 36.87 -22.32
C MET A 275 -60.16 37.84 -22.22
N TYR A 276 -59.01 37.49 -22.80
CA TYR A 276 -57.89 38.41 -22.94
C TYR A 276 -58.06 39.29 -24.18
N VAL A 277 -58.09 40.61 -23.97
CA VAL A 277 -58.14 41.61 -25.04
C VAL A 277 -56.99 42.59 -24.83
N CYS A 278 -56.11 42.73 -25.82
CA CYS A 278 -54.88 43.53 -25.70
C CYS A 278 -54.04 43.21 -24.45
N GLY A 279 -54.06 41.94 -24.01
CA GLY A 279 -53.36 41.48 -22.80
C GLY A 279 -54.14 41.61 -21.49
N TYR A 280 -55.19 42.44 -21.44
CA TYR A 280 -56.05 42.63 -20.26
C TYR A 280 -57.12 41.54 -20.17
N HIS A 281 -57.37 41.01 -18.97
CA HIS A 281 -58.39 40.01 -18.71
C HIS A 281 -59.74 40.69 -18.45
N VAL A 282 -60.65 40.64 -19.42
CA VAL A 282 -61.89 41.43 -19.41
C VAL A 282 -63.14 40.58 -19.60
N CYS A 283 -64.28 41.06 -19.11
CA CYS A 283 -65.60 40.58 -19.53
C CYS A 283 -66.50 41.75 -19.94
N LEU A 284 -67.54 41.44 -20.70
CA LEU A 284 -68.61 42.36 -21.05
C LEU A 284 -69.75 42.20 -20.05
N ARG A 285 -70.25 43.32 -19.53
CA ARG A 285 -71.41 43.36 -18.66
C ARG A 285 -72.58 44.04 -19.37
N ILE A 286 -73.69 43.32 -19.43
CA ILE A 286 -74.99 43.86 -19.82
C ILE A 286 -75.80 44.19 -18.56
N GLN A 287 -76.46 45.33 -18.56
CA GLN A 287 -77.23 45.80 -17.41
C GLN A 287 -78.54 46.44 -17.84
N LEU A 288 -79.67 45.99 -17.27
CA LEU A 288 -80.97 46.64 -17.39
C LEU A 288 -81.33 47.28 -16.06
N THR A 289 -81.75 48.55 -16.09
CA THR A 289 -82.16 49.30 -14.90
C THR A 289 -83.46 50.06 -15.17
N LYS A 290 -84.39 49.98 -14.21
CA LYS A 290 -85.64 50.72 -14.22
C LYS A 290 -85.41 52.12 -13.62
N LYS A 291 -85.53 53.16 -14.43
CA LYS A 291 -85.45 54.58 -14.01
C LYS A 291 -86.71 55.31 -14.46
N GLU A 292 -87.42 55.93 -13.52
CA GLU A 292 -88.62 56.74 -13.81
C GLU A 292 -89.68 56.03 -14.68
N GLY A 293 -89.85 54.72 -14.46
CA GLY A 293 -90.77 53.88 -15.24
C GLY A 293 -90.19 53.32 -16.55
N LEU A 294 -89.00 53.75 -16.94
CA LEU A 294 -88.33 53.33 -18.18
C LEU A 294 -87.22 52.30 -17.94
N MET A 295 -87.11 51.31 -18.83
CA MET A 295 -85.98 50.36 -18.90
C MET A 295 -84.82 50.93 -19.70
N VAL A 296 -83.67 51.11 -19.05
CA VAL A 296 -82.44 51.61 -19.66
C VAL A 296 -81.42 50.48 -19.76
N LEU A 297 -80.80 50.32 -20.93
CA LEU A 297 -79.74 49.36 -21.20
C LEU A 297 -78.37 50.01 -21.03
N GLY A 298 -77.52 49.43 -20.18
CA GLY A 298 -76.12 49.78 -20.04
C GLY A 298 -75.21 48.68 -20.57
N LEU A 299 -74.12 49.08 -21.24
CA LEU A 299 -73.07 48.21 -21.73
C LEU A 299 -71.74 48.65 -21.12
N PHE A 300 -71.05 47.70 -20.50
CA PHE A 300 -69.81 47.97 -19.78
C PHE A 300 -68.76 46.91 -20.05
N MET A 301 -67.50 47.30 -19.97
CA MET A 301 -66.35 46.43 -19.89
C MET A 301 -65.86 46.38 -18.44
N CYS A 302 -65.67 45.18 -17.91
CA CYS A 302 -65.10 44.97 -16.57
C CYS A 302 -63.72 44.35 -16.71
N ILE A 303 -62.73 44.91 -16.03
CA ILE A 303 -61.37 44.37 -16.00
C ILE A 303 -61.20 43.50 -14.74
N HIS A 304 -60.66 42.31 -14.90
CA HIS A 304 -60.43 41.31 -13.86
C HIS A 304 -58.93 41.02 -13.71
N PRO A 305 -58.51 40.48 -12.55
CA PRO A 305 -57.12 40.06 -12.37
C PRO A 305 -56.69 39.07 -13.46
N GLY A 306 -55.58 39.37 -14.12
CA GLY A 306 -55.00 38.61 -15.21
C GLY A 306 -53.54 38.25 -14.96
N VAL A 307 -53.04 37.22 -15.64
CA VAL A 307 -51.63 36.80 -15.49
C VAL A 307 -50.63 37.81 -16.04
N ASN A 308 -51.10 38.78 -16.83
CA ASN A 308 -50.29 39.78 -17.50
C ASN A 308 -50.23 41.11 -16.76
N ASP A 309 -50.98 41.31 -15.67
CA ASP A 309 -51.24 42.62 -15.07
C ASP A 309 -49.97 43.40 -14.69
N LEU A 310 -48.91 42.72 -14.23
CA LEU A 310 -47.63 43.33 -13.87
C LEU A 310 -46.82 43.88 -15.06
N LYS A 311 -47.15 43.44 -16.29
CA LYS A 311 -46.47 43.84 -17.54
C LYS A 311 -47.27 44.87 -18.33
N LEU A 312 -48.50 45.18 -17.92
CA LEU A 312 -49.41 46.06 -18.63
C LEU A 312 -49.40 47.47 -18.02
N GLU A 313 -49.82 48.44 -18.83
CA GLU A 313 -49.95 49.84 -18.39
C GLU A 313 -51.22 50.02 -17.54
N TRP A 314 -51.10 50.82 -16.48
CA TRP A 314 -52.20 51.16 -15.57
C TRP A 314 -52.17 52.65 -15.18
N PRO A 315 -53.34 53.29 -15.01
CA PRO A 315 -54.69 52.77 -15.29
C PRO A 315 -54.89 52.45 -16.78
N PHE A 316 -55.85 51.59 -17.10
CA PHE A 316 -56.22 51.25 -18.46
C PHE A 316 -56.53 52.53 -19.24
N SER A 317 -55.90 52.69 -20.41
CA SER A 317 -55.88 53.96 -21.16
C SER A 317 -56.34 53.82 -22.62
N LYS A 318 -56.67 52.61 -23.07
CA LYS A 318 -57.00 52.35 -24.49
C LYS A 318 -58.44 52.73 -24.79
N SER A 319 -58.67 53.45 -25.88
CA SER A 319 -60.02 53.69 -26.40
C SER A 319 -60.63 52.41 -26.94
N TYR A 320 -61.93 52.24 -26.75
CA TYR A 320 -62.62 51.04 -27.22
C TYR A 320 -64.07 51.31 -27.61
N THR A 321 -64.61 50.43 -28.44
CA THR A 321 -66.00 50.45 -28.90
C THR A 321 -66.74 49.27 -28.32
N LEU A 322 -67.87 49.53 -27.66
CA LEU A 322 -68.87 48.56 -27.26
C LEU A 322 -70.07 48.62 -28.20
N GLY A 323 -70.82 47.55 -28.33
CA GLY A 323 -72.08 47.64 -29.05
C GLY A 323 -72.81 46.33 -29.27
N VAL A 324 -73.89 46.43 -30.03
CA VAL A 324 -74.71 45.30 -30.47
C VAL A 324 -74.80 45.24 -31.98
N ILE A 325 -74.74 44.02 -32.51
CA ILE A 325 -74.74 43.72 -33.94
C ILE A 325 -76.08 43.07 -34.30
N HIS A 326 -76.70 43.50 -35.40
CA HIS A 326 -77.91 42.87 -35.89
C HIS A 326 -77.59 41.47 -36.45
N PRO A 327 -78.30 40.41 -36.03
CA PRO A 327 -77.93 39.01 -36.29
C PRO A 327 -77.90 38.66 -37.79
N LYS A 328 -78.78 39.29 -38.59
CA LYS A 328 -78.87 39.06 -40.05
C LYS A 328 -78.11 40.09 -40.90
N ASN A 329 -77.72 41.22 -40.33
CA ASN A 329 -77.07 42.31 -41.07
C ASN A 329 -75.95 42.90 -40.23
N LYS A 330 -74.73 42.37 -40.42
CA LYS A 330 -73.56 42.78 -39.64
C LYS A 330 -73.16 44.25 -39.83
N ALA A 331 -73.64 44.94 -40.86
CA ALA A 331 -73.41 46.38 -41.04
C ALA A 331 -74.34 47.24 -40.16
N LYS A 332 -75.51 46.71 -39.78
CA LYS A 332 -76.44 47.37 -38.88
C LYS A 332 -76.01 47.13 -37.42
N ARG A 333 -75.37 48.13 -36.82
CA ARG A 333 -74.83 48.08 -35.45
C ARG A 333 -75.35 49.25 -34.63
N LYS A 334 -75.54 49.06 -33.33
CA LYS A 334 -75.56 50.18 -32.37
C LYS A 334 -74.24 50.16 -31.64
N ILE A 335 -73.52 51.27 -31.72
CA ILE A 335 -72.16 51.38 -31.20
C ILE A 335 -72.10 52.48 -30.15
N LEU A 336 -71.25 52.26 -29.17
CA LEU A 336 -70.83 53.18 -28.15
C LEU A 336 -69.31 53.23 -28.20
N LYS A 337 -68.78 54.41 -28.53
CA LYS A 337 -67.35 54.65 -28.41
C LYS A 337 -67.07 55.18 -27.02
N VAL A 338 -66.05 54.62 -26.37
CA VAL A 338 -65.58 55.04 -25.07
C VAL A 338 -64.16 55.54 -25.24
N ASP A 339 -64.00 56.85 -25.08
CA ASP A 339 -62.69 57.47 -24.91
C ASP A 339 -62.34 57.45 -23.42
N VAL A 340 -61.27 56.74 -23.09
CA VAL A 340 -60.85 56.56 -21.71
C VAL A 340 -60.05 57.76 -21.20
N SER A 341 -59.46 58.56 -22.10
CA SER A 341 -58.67 59.74 -21.74
C SER A 341 -59.51 60.82 -21.05
N GLU A 342 -60.82 60.88 -21.33
CA GLU A 342 -61.75 61.84 -20.73
C GLU A 342 -62.17 61.45 -19.30
N HIS A 343 -61.82 60.24 -18.84
CA HIS A 343 -62.34 59.61 -17.62
C HIS A 343 -61.30 58.79 -16.84
N SER A 344 -60.03 59.19 -16.91
CA SER A 344 -58.88 58.43 -16.37
C SER A 344 -58.95 58.10 -14.88
N ASP A 345 -59.72 58.86 -14.10
CA ASP A 345 -59.85 58.69 -12.65
C ASP A 345 -60.95 57.67 -12.25
N HIS A 346 -61.62 57.04 -13.22
CA HIS A 346 -62.68 56.09 -12.92
C HIS A 346 -62.13 54.82 -12.24
N PRO A 347 -62.64 54.40 -11.06
CA PRO A 347 -62.15 53.23 -10.32
C PRO A 347 -62.10 51.93 -11.14
N GLY A 348 -62.97 51.84 -12.15
CA GLY A 348 -63.05 50.70 -13.07
C GLY A 348 -61.80 50.46 -13.95
N LEU A 349 -60.92 51.46 -14.07
CA LEU A 349 -59.78 51.45 -14.99
C LEU A 349 -58.45 51.11 -14.31
N TYR A 350 -58.38 51.14 -12.98
CA TYR A 350 -57.16 50.79 -12.25
C TYR A 350 -56.91 49.29 -12.21
N MET A 351 -55.69 48.90 -11.85
CA MET A 351 -55.33 47.49 -11.71
C MET A 351 -56.26 46.78 -10.70
N PRO A 352 -56.98 45.72 -11.10
CA PRO A 352 -57.90 45.02 -10.23
C PRO A 352 -57.13 44.26 -9.14
N ARG A 353 -57.63 44.29 -7.90
CA ARG A 353 -57.00 43.60 -6.76
C ARG A 353 -57.60 42.22 -6.50
N GLN A 354 -58.90 42.17 -6.24
CA GLN A 354 -59.64 40.95 -5.95
C GLN A 354 -61.10 41.13 -6.38
N GLY A 355 -61.62 40.19 -7.18
CA GLY A 355 -62.86 40.41 -7.93
C GLY A 355 -62.66 41.37 -9.11
N GLY A 356 -63.58 41.35 -10.07
CA GLY A 356 -63.55 42.29 -11.19
C GLY A 356 -63.82 43.71 -10.74
N ASN A 357 -63.25 44.67 -11.46
CA ASN A 357 -63.54 46.08 -11.30
C ASN A 357 -65.02 46.41 -11.59
N VAL A 358 -65.44 47.60 -11.14
CA VAL A 358 -66.71 48.19 -11.60
C VAL A 358 -66.62 48.40 -13.10
N GLY A 359 -67.66 47.95 -13.83
CA GLY A 359 -67.70 48.06 -15.28
C GLY A 359 -67.66 49.52 -15.73
N PHE A 360 -66.83 49.80 -16.72
CA PHE A 360 -66.73 51.11 -17.36
C PHE A 360 -67.34 51.05 -18.77
N GLY A 361 -68.06 52.10 -19.17
CA GLY A 361 -68.89 52.11 -20.37
C GLY A 361 -70.00 53.13 -20.25
N ALA A 362 -71.10 52.95 -20.97
CA ALA A 362 -72.19 53.92 -20.95
C ALA A 362 -73.58 53.30 -21.08
N TRP A 363 -74.56 54.11 -20.71
CA TRP A 363 -75.97 53.83 -20.84
C TRP A 363 -76.43 54.17 -22.25
N MET A 364 -76.94 53.17 -22.97
CA MET A 364 -77.62 53.42 -24.24
C MET A 364 -79.01 53.98 -23.94
N LEU A 365 -79.17 55.29 -24.09
CA LEU A 365 -80.45 55.98 -23.98
C LEU A 365 -81.36 55.59 -25.16
N GLY A 366 -82.19 54.58 -24.94
CA GLY A 366 -83.36 54.28 -25.76
C GLY A 366 -84.58 54.27 -24.85
N THR A 367 -85.44 55.28 -24.99
CA THR A 367 -86.65 55.48 -24.20
C THR A 367 -87.56 54.26 -24.24
N ALA A 368 -88.06 53.89 -23.07
CA ALA A 368 -88.63 52.58 -22.82
C ALA A 368 -90.13 52.49 -23.05
N ASP A 369 -90.49 52.16 -24.27
CA ASP A 369 -91.65 51.30 -24.45
C ASP A 369 -91.40 50.35 -25.63
N LYS A 370 -91.10 49.08 -25.34
CA LYS A 370 -90.41 48.10 -26.22
C LYS A 370 -89.04 48.58 -26.69
N LEU A 371 -87.99 48.09 -26.01
CA LEU A 371 -86.59 48.42 -26.28
C LEU A 371 -86.35 48.43 -27.80
N GLU A 372 -85.93 49.59 -28.32
CA GLU A 372 -85.77 49.85 -29.76
C GLU A 372 -84.97 48.77 -30.50
N LEU A 373 -84.11 48.05 -29.77
CA LEU A 373 -83.38 46.87 -30.25
C LEU A 373 -84.30 45.75 -30.76
N GLU A 374 -85.37 45.42 -30.06
CA GLU A 374 -86.34 44.40 -30.47
C GLU A 374 -87.12 44.85 -31.70
N ARG A 375 -87.66 46.08 -31.66
CA ARG A 375 -88.39 46.67 -32.80
C ARG A 375 -87.52 46.72 -34.06
N LYS A 376 -86.22 46.94 -33.89
CA LYS A 376 -85.24 46.99 -35.00
C LYS A 376 -84.60 45.64 -35.32
N GLY A 377 -85.01 44.54 -34.67
CA GLY A 377 -84.61 43.16 -34.98
C GLY A 377 -83.22 42.74 -34.47
N PHE A 378 -82.63 43.45 -33.51
CA PHE A 378 -81.34 43.10 -32.93
C PHE A 378 -81.39 41.88 -32.00
N VAL A 379 -82.55 41.65 -31.37
CA VAL A 379 -82.81 40.45 -30.57
C VAL A 379 -83.38 39.38 -31.47
N ASN A 380 -82.80 38.18 -31.45
CA ASN A 380 -83.28 37.04 -32.23
C ASN A 380 -83.12 35.77 -31.38
N ASP A 381 -84.20 34.99 -31.27
CA ASP A 381 -84.22 33.74 -30.49
C ASP A 381 -83.69 33.91 -29.06
N ASP A 382 -84.24 34.91 -28.35
CA ASP A 382 -83.86 35.27 -26.98
C ASP A 382 -82.37 35.61 -26.80
N SER A 383 -81.69 35.93 -27.90
CA SER A 383 -80.26 36.20 -27.95
C SER A 383 -79.94 37.57 -28.50
N LEU A 384 -78.85 38.16 -27.96
CA LEU A 384 -78.32 39.45 -28.36
C LEU A 384 -76.79 39.36 -28.55
N HIS A 385 -76.31 39.83 -29.70
CA HIS A 385 -74.89 39.77 -30.06
C HIS A 385 -74.16 41.06 -29.67
N PHE A 386 -73.38 40.97 -28.61
CA PHE A 386 -72.50 42.01 -28.10
C PHE A 386 -71.11 41.93 -28.69
N PHE A 387 -70.45 43.07 -28.78
CA PHE A 387 -69.04 43.12 -29.08
C PHE A 387 -68.31 44.22 -28.31
N LEU A 388 -67.03 43.97 -28.09
CA LEU A 388 -65.99 44.90 -27.70
C LEU A 388 -64.95 44.91 -28.80
N GLN A 389 -64.44 46.09 -29.15
CA GLN A 389 -63.30 46.26 -30.03
C GLN A 389 -62.40 47.33 -29.41
N VAL A 390 -61.17 46.98 -29.06
CA VAL A 390 -60.18 47.95 -28.58
C VAL A 390 -59.47 48.55 -29.81
N GLU A 391 -59.34 49.87 -29.81
CA GLU A 391 -58.63 50.58 -30.87
C GLU A 391 -57.11 50.31 -30.75
N PRO A 392 -56.37 50.22 -31.88
CA PRO A 392 -54.95 49.85 -31.89
C PRO A 392 -54.07 50.70 -30.96
#